data_AF-A0A4P7F426-F1
#
_entry.id   AF-A0A4P7F426-F1
#
_cell.length_a   1.000
_cell.length_b   1.000
_cell.length_c   1.000
_cell.angle_alpha   90.00
_cell.angle_beta   90.00
_cell.angle_gamma   90.00
#
_symmetry.space_group_name_H-M   'P 1'
#
loop_
_entity.id
_entity.type
_entity.pdbx_description
1 polymer ?
#
loop_
_entity_poly.entity_id
_entity_poly.type
_entity_poly.pdbx_seq_one_letter_code
_entity_poly.pdbx_strand_id
1 'polypeptide(L)' 'MRQDIINLTDAPTRPVAIPIGEILPWLAFAGTLALLFLYFIGAEQGATALLSGQYVHETVHDGRHLLGFPCH' A
#
# COMPACT_ATOMS: atom_id res chain seq x y z
N MET A 1 55.45 -20.79 13.53
CA MET A 1 54.92 -19.48 13.97
C MET A 1 53.99 -18.99 12.86
N ARG A 2 52.73 -18.73 13.22
CA ARG A 2 51.49 -18.56 12.44
C ARG A 2 51.54 -17.51 11.31
N GLN A 3 51.06 -17.85 10.10
CA GLN A 3 50.84 -16.88 8.99
C GLN A 3 49.46 -16.98 8.33
N ASP A 4 48.51 -17.71 8.91
CA ASP A 4 47.32 -18.18 8.22
C ASP A 4 46.01 -17.62 8.80
N ILE A 5 45.94 -16.30 9.05
CA ILE A 5 44.72 -15.65 9.60
C ILE A 5 44.35 -14.29 8.98
N ILE A 6 44.55 -14.07 7.68
CA ILE A 6 43.83 -12.98 7.01
C ILE A 6 43.41 -13.38 5.59
N ASN A 7 42.45 -14.29 5.49
CA ASN A 7 41.55 -14.31 4.34
C ASN A 7 40.60 -13.13 4.50
N LEU A 8 41.07 -11.94 4.09
CA LEU A 8 40.26 -10.73 3.91
C LEU A 8 39.41 -10.89 2.64
N THR A 9 38.44 -11.80 2.65
CA THR A 9 37.35 -11.74 1.68
C THR A 9 36.29 -10.76 2.20
N ASP A 10 36.70 -9.54 2.53
CA ASP A 10 35.79 -8.42 2.72
C ASP A 10 35.66 -7.73 1.36
N ALA A 11 35.03 -8.44 0.42
CA ALA A 11 34.71 -7.86 -0.87
C ALA A 11 33.60 -6.81 -0.64
N PRO A 12 33.73 -5.58 -1.14
CA PRO A 12 32.73 -4.55 -0.92
C PRO A 12 31.37 -5.06 -1.41
N THR A 13 30.40 -5.10 -0.50
CA THR A 13 29.02 -5.46 -0.83
C THR A 13 28.47 -4.39 -1.75
N ARG A 14 28.27 -4.75 -3.02
CA ARG A 14 27.72 -3.82 -3.99
C ARG A 14 26.22 -3.70 -3.74
N PRO A 15 25.66 -2.48 -3.62
CA PRO A 15 24.22 -2.31 -3.49
C PRO A 15 23.51 -3.00 -4.66
N VAL A 16 22.52 -3.83 -4.34
CA VAL A 16 21.66 -4.42 -5.36
C VAL A 16 20.73 -3.33 -5.87
N ALA A 17 20.61 -3.21 -7.19
CA ALA A 17 19.67 -2.28 -7.79
C ALA A 17 18.24 -2.75 -7.51
N ILE A 18 17.35 -1.84 -7.10
CA ILE A 18 15.93 -2.14 -6.93
C ILE A 18 15.33 -2.36 -8.33
N PRO A 19 14.68 -3.50 -8.60
CA PRO A 19 14.12 -3.80 -9.92
C PRO A 19 12.80 -3.05 -10.12
N ILE A 20 12.89 -1.74 -10.35
CA ILE A 20 11.72 -0.85 -10.50
C ILE A 20 10.76 -1.34 -11.58
N GLY A 21 11.28 -1.85 -12.70
CA GLY A 21 10.47 -2.37 -13.80
C GLY A 21 9.60 -3.57 -13.43
N GLU A 22 10.05 -4.41 -12.49
CA GLU A 22 9.29 -5.57 -12.00
C GLU A 22 8.24 -5.16 -10.95
N ILE A 23 8.51 -4.09 -10.20
CA ILE A 23 7.61 -3.57 -9.16
C ILE A 23 6.49 -2.71 -9.75
N LEU A 24 6.79 -1.98 -10.84
CA LEU A 24 5.88 -0.99 -11.44
C LEU A 24 4.47 -1.51 -11.74
N PRO A 25 4.28 -2.70 -12.34
CA PRO A 25 2.95 -3.23 -12.65
C PRO A 25 2.13 -3.47 -11.37
N TRP A 26 2.76 -4.02 -10.34
CA TRP A 26 2.11 -4.29 -9.05
C TRP A 26 1.78 -3.00 -8.32
N LEU A 27 2.67 -2.01 -8.37
CA LEU A 27 2.42 -0.70 -7.79
C LEU A 27 1.27 0.02 -8.50
N ALA A 28 1.22 -0.03 -9.83
CA ALA A 28 0.13 0.53 -10.61
C ALA A 28 -1.20 -0.16 -10.28
N PHE A 29 -1.20 -1.48 -10.17
CA PHE A 29 -2.37 -2.26 -9.79
C PHE A 29 -2.86 -1.93 -8.38
N ALA A 30 -1.97 -1.99 -7.38
CA ALA A 30 -2.30 -1.67 -5.99
C ALA A 30 -2.73 -0.20 -5.83
N GLY A 31 -2.06 0.73 -6.53
CA GLY A 31 -2.42 2.13 -6.56
C GLY A 31 -3.82 2.36 -7.13
N THR A 32 -4.17 1.66 -8.22
CA THR A 32 -5.52 1.71 -8.80
C THR A 32 -6.56 1.18 -7.82
N LEU A 33 -6.31 0.05 -7.16
CA LEU A 33 -7.21 -0.47 -6.13
C LEU A 33 -7.35 0.47 -4.94
N ALA A 34 -6.26 1.09 -4.49
CA ALA A 34 -6.29 2.08 -3.41
C ALA A 34 -7.15 3.29 -3.78
N LEU A 35 -7.03 3.81 -5.01
CA LEU A 35 -7.87 4.88 -5.51
C LEU A 35 -9.35 4.48 -5.59
N LEU A 36 -9.64 3.25 -6.02
CA LEU A 36 -11.00 2.72 -6.00
C LEU A 36 -11.54 2.66 -4.56
N PHE A 37 -10.79 2.12 -3.61
CA PHE A 37 -11.22 2.09 -2.21
C PHE A 37 -11.43 3.49 -1.65
N LEU A 38 -10.55 4.44 -1.95
CA LEU A 38 -10.73 5.84 -1.55
C LEU A 38 -12.02 6.44 -2.14
N TYR A 39 -12.32 6.16 -3.41
CA TYR A 39 -13.56 6.58 -4.05
C TYR A 39 -14.78 5.94 -3.37
N PHE A 40 -14.80 4.62 -3.19
CA PHE A 40 -15.95 3.94 -2.60
C PHE A 40 -16.17 4.36 -1.14
N ILE A 41 -15.12 4.40 -0.30
CA ILE A 41 -15.22 4.76 1.12
C ILE A 41 -15.60 6.24 1.30
N GLY A 42 -15.10 7.12 0.44
CA GLY A 42 -15.38 8.56 0.52
C GLY A 42 -16.68 9.00 -0.15
N ALA A 43 -17.04 8.35 -1.27
CA ALA A 43 -18.16 8.76 -2.12
C ALA A 43 -19.45 8.02 -1.77
N GLU A 44 -19.43 6.68 -1.60
CA GLU A 44 -20.65 5.92 -1.31
C GLU A 44 -21.16 6.22 0.10
N GLN A 45 -22.36 6.78 0.23
CA GLN A 45 -22.93 7.27 1.50
C GLN A 45 -22.18 8.48 2.10
N GLY A 46 -21.40 9.18 1.25
CA GLY A 46 -20.89 10.54 1.45
C GLY A 46 -21.56 11.50 0.46
N ALA A 47 -20.82 11.98 -0.55
CA ALA A 47 -21.35 12.90 -1.58
C ALA A 47 -22.27 12.23 -2.63
N THR A 48 -22.22 10.90 -2.80
CA THR A 48 -23.04 10.13 -3.74
C THR A 48 -23.52 8.82 -3.10
N ALA A 49 -24.53 8.14 -3.66
CA ALA A 49 -24.94 6.83 -3.15
C ALA A 49 -25.37 5.93 -4.32
N LEU A 50 -24.46 5.10 -4.83
CA LEU A 50 -24.74 4.17 -5.93
C LEU A 50 -25.28 2.83 -5.41
N LEU A 51 -24.86 2.40 -4.22
CA LEU A 51 -25.32 1.18 -3.56
C LEU A 51 -26.00 1.51 -2.21
N SER A 52 -27.26 1.13 -2.07
CA SER A 52 -28.07 1.36 -0.87
C SER A 52 -28.18 0.10 -0.01
N GLY A 53 -28.03 0.25 1.31
CA GLY A 53 -28.31 -0.81 2.29
C GLY A 53 -27.65 -0.53 3.64
N GLN A 54 -28.32 -0.93 4.74
CA GLN A 54 -27.85 -0.73 6.11
C GLN A 54 -26.44 -1.29 6.34
N TYR A 55 -26.20 -2.53 5.91
CA TYR A 55 -24.90 -3.19 6.08
C TYR A 55 -23.78 -2.46 5.33
N VAL A 56 -24.05 -2.03 4.09
CA VAL A 56 -23.10 -1.27 3.28
C VAL A 56 -22.85 0.10 3.92
N HIS A 57 -23.90 0.74 4.41
CA HIS A 57 -23.83 2.04 5.07
C HIS A 57 -22.92 2.00 6.31
N GLU A 58 -23.09 1.03 7.20
CA GLU A 58 -22.26 0.88 8.40
C GLU A 58 -20.81 0.52 8.05
N THR A 59 -20.61 -0.42 7.11
CA THR A 59 -19.26 -0.83 6.69
C THR A 59 -18.47 0.33 6.06
N VAL A 60 -19.13 1.13 5.20
CA VAL A 60 -18.50 2.29 4.57
C VAL A 60 -18.29 3.42 5.57
N HIS A 61 -19.26 3.64 6.46
CA HIS A 61 -19.17 4.63 7.53
C HIS A 61 -17.96 4.38 8.43
N ASP A 62 -17.75 3.13 8.86
CA ASP A 62 -16.57 2.72 9.65
C ASP A 62 -15.27 2.85 8.85
N GLY A 63 -15.29 2.51 7.57
CA GLY A 63 -14.17 2.71 6.67
C GLY A 63 -13.74 4.17 6.58
N ARG A 64 -14.70 5.11 6.53
CA ARG A 64 -14.40 6.56 6.50
C ARG A 64 -13.74 7.01 7.79
N HIS A 65 -14.17 6.50 8.94
CA HIS A 65 -13.51 6.78 10.21
C HIS A 65 -12.08 6.25 10.26
N LEU A 66 -11.84 5.05 9.73
CA LEU A 66 -10.49 4.46 9.66
C LEU A 66 -9.55 5.31 8.80
N LEU A 67 -10.07 5.94 7.74
CA LEU A 67 -9.31 6.85 6.89
C LEU A 67 -9.27 8.30 7.43
N GLY A 68 -9.88 8.57 8.59
CA GLY A 68 -9.90 9.88 9.24
C GLY A 68 -10.81 10.91 8.58
N PHE A 69 -11.72 10.49 7.69
CA PHE A 69 -12.69 11.40 7.09
C PHE A 69 -13.80 11.76 8.11
N PRO A 70 -14.26 13.04 8.15
CA PRO A 70 -15.30 13.48 9.06
C PRO A 70 -16.66 12.88 8.69
N CYS A 71 -17.47 12.62 9.71
CA CYS A 71 -18.71 11.84 9.63
C CYS A 71 -19.99 12.67 9.82
N HIS A 72 -19.91 14.01 9.77
CA HIS A 72 -21.05 14.92 9.85
C HIS A 72 -20.74 16.28 9.21
#